data_AF-A0AAJ0N3V8-F1
#
_entry.id   AF-A0AAJ0N3V8-F1
#
_cell.length_a   1.000
_cell.length_b   1.000
_cell.length_c   1.000
_cell.angle_alpha   90.00
_cell.angle_beta   90.00
_cell.angle_gamma   90.00
#
_symmetry.space_group_name_H-M   'P 1'
#
loop_
_entity.id
_entity.type
_entity.pdbx_description
1 polymer ?
#
loop_
_entity_poly.entity_id
_entity_poly.type
_entity_poly.pdbx_seq_one_letter_code
_entity_poly.pdbx_strand_id
1 'polypeptide(L)'
;MAVRASAFVLQRDIDVPRGSIYCIEEQWFLRALVHEDHGGDSLQVGIRLNNAELYVVHRPTSAITLAPGLALQLRVIGEVSGPGVPPKTSLVWTSDGGHAISMGNFFVNFDGNETAEVNKSAAYFATHWGVWVIDDDGKPVSPDPLAIIGVTE
;
A
#
# COMPACT_ATOMS: atom_id res chain seq x y z
N MET A 1 -5.02 14.38 -13.62
CA MET A 1 -5.23 14.30 -12.16
C MET A 1 -5.18 15.66 -11.51
N ALA A 2 -6.26 16.05 -10.82
CA ALA A 2 -6.30 17.22 -9.95
C ALA A 2 -6.91 16.82 -8.61
N VAL A 3 -6.09 16.82 -7.56
CA VAL A 3 -6.52 16.66 -6.16
C VAL A 3 -6.23 17.98 -5.46
N ARG A 4 -7.14 18.43 -4.58
CA ARG A 4 -6.90 19.66 -3.80
C ARG A 4 -5.63 19.50 -2.98
N ALA A 5 -4.75 20.50 -3.02
CA ALA A 5 -3.50 20.46 -2.25
C ALA A 5 -3.74 20.26 -0.74
N SER A 6 -4.87 20.74 -0.22
CA SER A 6 -5.30 20.57 1.18
C SER A 6 -5.65 19.13 1.56
N ALA A 7 -5.73 18.21 0.59
CA ALA A 7 -5.87 16.77 0.87
C ALA A 7 -4.58 16.16 1.43
N PHE A 8 -3.50 16.93 1.43
CA PHE A 8 -2.17 16.49 1.80
C PHE A 8 -1.62 17.33 2.95
N VAL A 9 -0.90 16.66 3.85
CA VAL A 9 -0.19 17.29 4.97
C VAL A 9 1.26 16.84 4.99
N LEU A 10 2.14 17.72 5.43
CA LEU A 10 3.55 17.40 5.66
C LEU A 10 3.72 16.83 7.06
N GLN A 11 4.41 15.69 7.18
CA GLN A 11 4.78 15.07 8.45
C GLN A 11 6.20 14.51 8.36
N ARG A 12 6.78 14.12 9.51
CA ARG A 12 7.98 13.27 9.47
C ARG A 12 7.54 11.87 9.06
N ASP A 13 8.28 11.24 8.17
CA ASP A 13 8.03 9.87 7.71
C ASP A 13 7.90 8.83 8.85
N ILE A 14 8.68 9.00 9.91
CA ILE A 14 8.59 8.18 11.13
C ILE A 14 7.31 8.36 11.93
N ASP A 15 6.63 9.51 11.79
CA ASP A 15 5.40 9.83 12.52
C ASP A 15 4.15 9.44 11.73
N VAL A 16 4.30 9.06 10.46
CA VAL A 16 3.19 8.58 9.64
C VAL A 16 2.61 7.32 10.27
N PRO A 17 1.29 7.27 10.54
CA PRO A 17 0.67 6.10 11.13
C PRO A 17 0.86 4.84 10.29
N ARG A 18 0.96 3.69 10.96
CA ARG A 18 0.94 2.38 10.28
C ARG A 18 -0.35 2.22 9.47
N GLY A 19 -0.26 1.62 8.28
CA GLY A 19 -1.37 1.47 7.35
C GLY A 19 -1.61 2.69 6.45
N SER A 20 -1.04 3.85 6.79
CA SER A 20 -1.14 5.04 5.95
C SER A 20 -0.25 4.93 4.72
N ILE A 21 -0.69 5.55 3.63
CA ILE A 21 0.15 5.80 2.45
C ILE A 21 0.81 7.18 2.58
N TYR A 22 2.06 7.28 2.17
CA TYR A 22 2.83 8.52 2.18
C TYR A 22 3.77 8.61 0.98
N CYS A 23 4.19 9.83 0.65
CA CYS A 23 5.06 10.15 -0.47
C CYS A 23 6.36 10.80 0.01
N ILE A 24 7.49 10.31 -0.50
CA ILE A 24 8.83 10.89 -0.37
C ILE A 24 9.51 10.75 -1.73
N GLU A 25 10.21 11.78 -2.19
CA GLU A 25 10.99 11.74 -3.45
C GLU A 25 10.17 11.19 -4.63
N GLU A 26 8.91 11.64 -4.77
CA GLU A 26 7.98 11.24 -5.85
C GLU A 26 7.56 9.76 -5.83
N GLN A 27 7.89 9.01 -4.78
CA GLN A 27 7.53 7.61 -4.62
C GLN A 27 6.47 7.44 -3.52
N TRP A 28 5.44 6.63 -3.79
CA TRP A 28 4.41 6.29 -2.81
C TRP A 28 4.75 5.01 -2.05
N PHE A 29 4.56 5.05 -0.74
CA PHE A 29 4.85 3.97 0.19
C PHE A 29 3.65 3.69 1.09
N LEU A 30 3.46 2.42 1.46
CA LEU A 30 2.61 2.00 2.58
C LEU A 30 3.46 1.90 3.85
N ARG A 31 3.08 2.58 4.94
CA ARG A 31 3.74 2.42 6.23
C ARG A 31 3.38 1.07 6.84
N ALA A 32 4.38 0.24 7.11
CA ALA A 32 4.18 -1.12 7.59
C ALA A 32 5.15 -1.50 8.72
N LEU A 33 4.78 -2.56 9.42
CA LEU A 33 5.59 -3.28 10.37
C LEU A 33 5.82 -4.69 9.81
N VAL A 34 7.08 -5.03 9.53
CA VAL A 34 7.49 -6.33 8.98
C VAL A 34 8.33 -7.08 10.00
N HIS A 35 8.25 -8.40 10.05
CA HIS A 35 9.07 -9.22 10.94
C HIS A 35 10.34 -9.63 10.21
N GLU A 36 11.48 -9.50 10.89
CA GLU A 36 12.69 -10.15 10.38
C GLU A 36 12.55 -11.67 10.52
N ASP A 37 12.66 -12.37 9.39
CA ASP A 37 12.87 -13.82 9.43
C ASP A 37 14.07 -14.08 10.35
N HIS A 38 13.93 -14.98 11.33
CA HIS A 38 14.91 -15.40 12.36
C HIS A 38 14.86 -14.71 13.74
N GLY A 39 13.71 -14.20 14.17
CA GLY A 39 13.47 -13.85 15.59
C GLY A 39 14.10 -12.52 16.01
N GLY A 40 14.39 -11.65 15.04
CA GLY A 40 14.69 -10.25 15.27
C GLY A 40 13.44 -9.43 15.63
N ASP A 41 13.67 -8.18 16.05
CA ASP A 41 12.60 -7.23 16.34
C ASP A 41 11.82 -6.88 15.06
N SER A 42 10.53 -6.54 15.20
CA SER A 42 9.74 -6.04 14.08
C SER A 42 10.28 -4.70 13.59
N LEU A 43 10.46 -4.57 12.27
CA LEU A 43 11.01 -3.38 11.64
C LEU A 43 9.90 -2.49 11.08
N GLN A 44 9.91 -1.20 11.44
CA GLN A 44 9.02 -0.23 10.83
C GLN A 44 9.59 0.27 9.50
N VAL A 45 8.86 0.00 8.42
CA VAL A 45 9.30 0.25 7.04
C VAL A 45 8.26 1.00 6.23
N GLY A 46 8.68 1.58 5.12
CA GLY A 46 7.81 1.93 3.99
C GLY A 46 7.86 0.83 2.95
N ILE A 47 6.72 0.36 2.47
CA ILE A 47 6.65 -0.55 1.33
C ILE A 47 6.35 0.26 0.10
N ARG A 48 7.31 0.37 -0.83
CA ARG A 48 7.09 1.13 -2.06
C ARG A 48 6.05 0.42 -2.93
N LEU A 49 4.98 1.13 -3.32
CA LEU A 49 3.82 0.48 -3.94
C LEU A 49 4.08 -0.08 -5.34
N ASN A 50 5.00 0.51 -6.10
CA ASN A 50 5.26 0.15 -7.50
C ASN A 50 6.15 -1.11 -7.67
N ASN A 51 7.00 -1.42 -6.69
CA ASN A 51 7.95 -2.53 -6.78
C ASN A 51 8.07 -3.36 -5.48
N ALA A 52 7.31 -3.01 -4.43
CA ALA A 52 7.31 -3.62 -3.10
C ALA A 52 8.71 -3.75 -2.50
N GLU A 53 9.57 -2.75 -2.72
CA GLU A 53 10.82 -2.60 -1.99
C GLU A 53 10.57 -2.04 -0.59
N LEU A 54 11.39 -2.49 0.36
CA LEU A 54 11.38 -2.00 1.73
C LEU A 54 12.24 -0.75 1.82
N TYR A 55 11.68 0.30 2.41
CA TYR A 55 12.35 1.53 2.77
C TYR A 55 12.49 1.59 4.28
N VAL A 56 13.72 1.47 4.77
CA VAL A 56 14.04 1.59 6.19
C VAL A 56 14.46 3.02 6.49
N VAL A 57 13.76 3.66 7.42
CA VAL A 57 14.07 5.04 7.79
C VAL A 57 15.27 5.06 8.73
N HIS A 58 16.44 5.43 8.20
CA HIS A 58 17.65 5.60 9.02
C HIS A 58 17.76 7.00 9.64
N ARG A 59 17.17 8.01 9.00
CA ARG A 59 17.09 9.39 9.48
C ARG A 59 15.72 9.94 9.11
N PRO A 60 14.99 10.57 10.05
CA PRO A 60 13.69 11.14 9.74
C PRO A 60 13.78 12.15 8.59
N THR A 61 12.88 12.02 7.62
CA THR A 61 12.71 12.99 6.53
C THR A 61 11.28 13.51 6.48
N SER A 62 11.04 14.50 5.63
CA SER A 62 9.69 15.02 5.41
C SER A 62 8.96 14.14 4.39
N ALA A 63 7.75 13.74 4.74
CA ALA A 63 6.84 12.98 3.89
C ALA A 63 5.52 13.74 3.73
N ILE A 64 4.88 13.57 2.58
CA ILE A 64 3.51 14.01 2.37
C ILE A 64 2.58 12.82 2.58
N THR A 65 1.56 12.98 3.41
CA THR A 65 0.50 11.97 3.62
C THR A 65 -0.87 12.63 3.54
N LEU A 66 -1.94 11.84 3.68
CA LEU A 66 -3.31 12.37 3.63
C LEU A 66 -3.63 13.20 4.86
N ALA A 67 -4.41 14.27 4.63
CA ALA A 67 -5.02 15.02 5.71
C ALA A 67 -6.00 14.13 6.51
N PRO A 68 -6.22 14.41 7.81
CA PRO A 68 -7.25 13.73 8.59
C PRO A 68 -8.64 13.84 7.95
N GLY A 69 -9.47 12.80 8.07
CA GLY A 69 -10.80 12.72 7.42
C GLY A 69 -10.75 12.26 5.96
N LEU A 70 -9.59 11.85 5.46
CA LEU A 70 -9.47 11.21 4.16
C LEU A 70 -9.09 9.76 4.31
N ALA A 71 -9.68 8.93 3.46
CA ALA A 71 -9.42 7.50 3.41
C ALA A 71 -8.86 7.08 2.05
N LEU A 72 -8.32 5.88 2.00
CA LEU A 72 -7.81 5.25 0.79
C LEU A 72 -8.79 4.16 0.36
N GLN A 73 -9.03 4.06 -0.94
CA GLN A 73 -9.75 2.95 -1.53
C GLN A 73 -8.90 2.31 -2.63
N LEU A 74 -8.74 1.00 -2.51
CA LEU A 74 -8.09 0.16 -3.49
C LEU A 74 -9.09 -0.19 -4.58
N ARG A 75 -8.68 -0.11 -5.84
CA ARG A 75 -9.52 -0.54 -6.97
C ARG A 75 -8.72 -1.36 -7.95
N VAL A 76 -9.37 -2.41 -8.44
CA VAL A 76 -8.87 -3.19 -9.57
C VAL A 76 -9.12 -2.40 -10.85
N ILE A 77 -8.09 -2.29 -11.70
CA ILE A 77 -8.18 -1.60 -13.00
C ILE A 77 -8.13 -2.63 -14.14
N GLY A 78 -7.31 -3.68 -13.99
CA GLY A 78 -7.16 -4.75 -14.98
C GLY A 78 -7.90 -6.04 -14.63
N GLU A 79 -7.50 -7.14 -15.28
CA GLU A 79 -8.07 -8.46 -15.02
C GLU A 79 -7.66 -9.00 -13.64
N VAL A 80 -8.56 -9.78 -13.05
CA VAL A 80 -8.26 -10.62 -11.88
C VAL A 80 -7.80 -11.98 -12.39
N SER A 81 -6.63 -12.40 -11.93
CA SER A 81 -6.00 -13.69 -12.24
C SER A 81 -6.05 -14.64 -11.05
N GLY A 82 -5.74 -15.91 -11.30
CA GLY A 82 -5.66 -16.96 -10.28
C GLY A 82 -6.76 -18.03 -10.40
N PRO A 83 -6.78 -19.03 -9.50
CA PRO A 83 -5.89 -19.16 -8.35
C PRO A 83 -4.44 -19.49 -8.75
N GLY A 84 -3.45 -18.91 -8.06
CA GLY A 84 -2.03 -19.19 -8.31
C GLY A 84 -1.09 -18.41 -7.39
N VAL A 85 0.19 -18.34 -7.78
CA VAL A 85 1.21 -17.56 -7.07
C VAL A 85 1.15 -16.11 -7.55
N PRO A 86 0.79 -15.14 -6.69
CA PRO A 86 0.68 -13.75 -7.09
C PRO A 86 2.07 -13.13 -7.30
N PRO A 87 2.34 -12.49 -8.46
CA PRO A 87 3.53 -11.69 -8.66
C PRO A 87 3.69 -10.62 -7.59
N LYS A 88 4.93 -10.20 -7.34
CA LYS A 88 5.23 -9.06 -6.45
C LYS A 88 4.40 -7.84 -6.88
N THR A 89 3.98 -7.03 -5.90
CA THR A 89 3.09 -5.85 -6.01
C THR A 89 1.63 -6.12 -6.37
N SER A 90 1.24 -7.37 -6.63
CA SER A 90 -0.16 -7.69 -6.90
C SER A 90 -1.03 -7.41 -5.67
N LEU A 91 -2.23 -6.89 -5.92
CA LEU A 91 -3.31 -6.84 -4.94
C LEU A 91 -3.90 -8.25 -4.80
N VAL A 92 -4.00 -8.75 -3.57
CA VAL A 92 -4.56 -10.08 -3.27
C VAL A 92 -5.70 -9.97 -2.26
N TRP A 93 -6.62 -10.94 -2.30
CA TRP A 93 -7.70 -11.07 -1.33
C TRP A 93 -7.27 -11.98 -0.18
N THR A 94 -7.61 -11.57 1.04
CA THR A 94 -7.37 -12.36 2.25
C THR A 94 -8.61 -13.18 2.63
N SER A 95 -8.43 -14.27 3.37
CA SER A 95 -9.53 -15.16 3.81
C SER A 95 -10.58 -14.48 4.69
N ASP A 96 -10.21 -13.40 5.37
CA ASP A 96 -11.09 -12.58 6.21
C ASP A 96 -11.89 -11.51 5.44
N GLY A 97 -11.76 -11.48 4.11
CA GLY A 97 -12.44 -10.50 3.24
C GLY A 97 -11.71 -9.17 3.07
N GLY A 98 -10.52 -9.03 3.64
CA GLY A 98 -9.62 -7.91 3.41
C GLY A 98 -8.77 -8.01 2.13
N HIS A 99 -7.73 -7.19 2.08
CA HIS A 99 -6.80 -7.13 0.97
C HIS A 99 -5.36 -6.99 1.46
N ALA A 100 -4.41 -7.45 0.65
CA ALA A 100 -2.98 -7.31 0.91
C ALA A 100 -2.17 -7.08 -0.37
N ILE A 101 -0.91 -6.70 -0.20
CA ILE A 101 0.09 -6.59 -1.27
C ILE A 101 0.99 -7.83 -1.22
N SER A 102 1.21 -8.46 -2.38
CA SER A 102 2.23 -9.51 -2.53
C SER A 102 3.64 -8.91 -2.45
N MET A 103 4.41 -9.36 -1.47
CA MET A 103 5.82 -8.98 -1.29
C MET A 103 6.77 -9.99 -1.96
N GLY A 104 6.23 -10.98 -2.66
CA GLY A 104 6.97 -12.11 -3.25
C GLY A 104 6.98 -13.33 -2.32
N ASN A 105 7.59 -13.20 -1.13
CA ASN A 105 7.67 -14.30 -0.15
C ASN A 105 6.69 -14.15 1.03
N PHE A 106 6.09 -12.98 1.25
CA PHE A 106 5.05 -12.74 2.26
C PHE A 106 4.01 -11.74 1.74
N PHE A 107 3.05 -11.37 2.58
CA PHE A 107 1.99 -10.41 2.25
C PHE A 107 1.87 -9.38 3.35
N VAL A 108 1.50 -8.15 2.97
CA VAL A 108 1.22 -7.06 3.91
C VAL A 108 -0.16 -6.49 3.64
N ASN A 109 -0.99 -6.46 4.68
CA ASN A 109 -2.32 -5.86 4.62
C ASN A 109 -2.26 -4.33 4.69
N PHE A 110 -3.38 -3.68 4.38
CA PHE A 110 -3.45 -2.21 4.37
C PHE A 110 -3.61 -1.58 5.76
N ASP A 111 -3.65 -2.38 6.83
CA ASP A 111 -3.40 -1.93 8.20
C ASP A 111 -1.89 -1.85 8.51
N GLY A 112 -1.05 -2.18 7.52
CA GLY A 112 0.41 -2.14 7.57
C GLY A 112 1.02 -3.30 8.36
N ASN A 113 0.40 -4.48 8.36
CA ASN A 113 0.92 -5.67 9.04
C ASN A 113 1.13 -6.80 8.05
N GLU A 114 2.13 -7.63 8.32
CA GLU A 114 2.24 -8.92 7.66
C GLU A 114 0.99 -9.78 7.91
N THR A 115 0.60 -10.54 6.90
CA THR A 115 -0.57 -11.43 6.99
C THR A 115 -0.29 -12.81 6.44
N ALA A 116 -0.81 -13.82 7.14
CA ALA A 116 -0.84 -15.22 6.72
C ALA A 116 -2.19 -15.62 6.10
N GLU A 117 -3.15 -14.69 6.03
CA GLU A 117 -4.51 -14.89 5.51
C GLU A 117 -4.58 -15.03 3.98
N VAL A 118 -3.45 -15.28 3.32
CA VAL A 118 -3.37 -15.49 1.88
C VAL A 118 -2.64 -16.80 1.60
N ASN A 119 -3.31 -17.69 0.88
CA ASN A 119 -2.66 -18.90 0.39
C ASN A 119 -1.70 -18.55 -0.76
N LYS A 120 -0.39 -18.57 -0.48
CA LYS A 120 0.70 -18.24 -1.42
C LYS A 120 0.65 -18.99 -2.75
N SER A 121 0.05 -20.19 -2.78
CA SER A 121 0.02 -21.06 -3.97
C SER A 121 -1.33 -21.07 -4.69
N ALA A 122 -2.36 -20.45 -4.11
CA ALA A 122 -3.74 -20.51 -4.62
C ALA A 122 -4.51 -19.21 -4.38
N ALA A 123 -3.84 -18.06 -4.54
CA ALA A 123 -4.45 -16.74 -4.39
C ALA A 123 -5.10 -16.27 -5.69
N TYR A 124 -6.21 -15.55 -5.58
CA TYR A 124 -6.67 -14.65 -6.64
C TYR A 124 -5.95 -13.30 -6.48
N PHE A 125 -5.60 -12.67 -7.60
CA PHE A 125 -4.80 -11.45 -7.57
C PHE A 125 -5.04 -10.54 -8.77
N ALA A 126 -4.85 -9.24 -8.58
CA ALA A 126 -4.83 -8.25 -9.64
C ALA A 126 -3.42 -7.65 -9.74
N THR A 127 -2.81 -7.73 -10.92
CA THR A 127 -1.49 -7.12 -11.19
C THR A 127 -1.61 -5.63 -11.51
N HIS A 128 -2.74 -5.20 -12.05
CA HIS A 128 -3.02 -3.80 -12.37
C HIS A 128 -4.17 -3.27 -11.49
N TRP A 129 -3.80 -2.41 -10.55
CA TRP A 129 -4.70 -1.83 -9.56
C TRP A 129 -4.25 -0.42 -9.20
N GLY A 130 -5.06 0.30 -8.45
CA GLY A 130 -4.70 1.65 -8.03
C GLY A 130 -5.33 2.05 -6.71
N VAL A 131 -4.92 3.22 -6.27
CA VAL A 131 -5.31 3.81 -4.99
C VAL A 131 -6.05 5.12 -5.26
N TRP A 132 -7.26 5.23 -4.75
CA TRP A 132 -8.07 6.46 -4.79
C TRP A 132 -8.14 7.08 -3.41
N VAL A 133 -8.18 8.40 -3.37
CA VAL A 133 -8.46 9.15 -2.15
C VAL A 133 -9.96 9.39 -2.06
N ILE A 134 -10.52 9.09 -0.90
CA ILE A 134 -11.95 9.15 -0.60
C ILE A 134 -12.17 10.15 0.53
N ASP A 135 -13.21 10.97 0.42
CA ASP A 135 -13.64 11.88 1.48
C ASP A 135 -14.48 11.18 2.56
N ASP A 136 -14.80 11.91 3.63
CA ASP A 136 -15.63 11.43 4.75
C ASP A 136 -17.05 10.97 4.31
N ASP A 137 -17.53 11.39 3.13
CA ASP A 137 -18.81 10.98 2.56
C ASP A 137 -18.70 9.69 1.72
N GLY A 138 -17.50 9.10 1.65
CA GLY A 138 -17.25 7.91 0.84
C GLY A 138 -17.10 8.19 -0.66
N LYS A 139 -16.93 9.46 -1.07
CA LYS A 139 -16.82 9.85 -2.48
C LYS A 139 -15.36 10.07 -2.89
N PRO A 140 -15.01 9.77 -4.15
CA PRO A 140 -13.67 10.06 -4.65
C PRO A 140 -13.44 11.58 -4.70
N VAL A 141 -12.33 12.03 -4.11
CA VAL A 141 -11.92 13.44 -4.20
C VAL A 141 -11.45 13.83 -5.59
N SER A 142 -11.13 12.82 -6.42
CA SER A 142 -10.71 12.92 -7.82
C SER A 142 -11.20 11.68 -8.57
N PRO A 143 -11.55 11.79 -9.87
CA PRO A 143 -11.83 10.63 -10.71
C PRO A 143 -10.56 9.80 -10.98
N ASP A 144 -9.40 10.46 -11.05
CA ASP A 144 -8.10 9.82 -11.30
C ASP A 144 -7.51 9.24 -10.00
N PRO A 145 -6.78 8.10 -10.06
CA PRO A 145 -6.10 7.50 -8.92
C PRO A 145 -4.92 8.35 -8.44
N LEU A 146 -4.65 8.30 -7.13
CA LEU A 146 -3.44 8.83 -6.50
C LEU A 146 -2.18 8.11 -6.97
N ALA A 147 -2.27 6.79 -7.09
CA ALA A 147 -1.20 5.91 -7.54
C ALA A 147 -1.78 4.74 -8.34
N ILE A 148 -1.06 4.34 -9.39
CA ILE A 148 -1.35 3.14 -10.18
C ILE A 148 -0.19 2.17 -9.99
N ILE A 149 -0.51 0.89 -9.76
CA ILE A 149 0.42 -0.21 -9.60
C ILE A 149 0.19 -1.18 -10.75
N GLY A 150 1.28 -1.71 -11.32
CA GLY A 150 1.21 -2.63 -12.46
C GLY A 150 1.30 -1.99 -13.83
N VAL A 151 1.71 -0.72 -13.91
CA VAL A 151 2.18 -0.11 -15.16
C VAL A 151 3.68 -0.43 -15.26
N THR A 152 4.03 -1.45 -16.04
CA THR A 152 5.40 -1.57 -16.57
C THR A 152 5.54 -0.57 -17.71
N GLU A 153 6.56 0.29 -17.63
CA GLU A 153 7.09 0.99 -18.82
C GLU A 153 7.57 0.01 -19.89
#